data_AF-A0A8T5GKD1-F1
#
_entry.id   AF-A0A8T5GKD1-F1
#
_cell.length_a   1.000
_cell.length_b   1.000
_cell.length_c   1.000
_cell.angle_alpha   90.00
_cell.angle_beta   90.00
_cell.angle_gamma   90.00
#
_symmetry.space_group_name_H-M   'P 1'
#
loop_
_entity.id
_entity.type
_entity.pdbx_description
1 polymer ?
#
loop_
_entity_poly.entity_id
_entity_poly.type
_entity_poly.pdbx_seq_one_letter_code
_entity_poly.pdbx_strand_id
1 'polypeptide(L)'
;MADEGQKEQETRVALDDMPLEVRQLADVMLGVNPDWNVHDWLVKQANNAMDLLSVDLLHEKLAIEQRLQRLDDLGRRIEGVTRKEHADDPYQRNLFDCFDINEEHPLRGLGQRAVEPSRAAEPVNLGQEPHPSSVFIDLMPNDNTDDPLLAIACQTVLITVEAELASGEPVATLEAIFKGTRSYNIDDDETDEALDHLLSIGGLIEIDDNCFILFPH
;
A
#
# COMPACT_ATOMS: atom_id res chain seq x y z
N MET A 1 -11.95 -58.93 -24.10
CA MET A 1 -11.52 -57.79 -23.28
C MET A 1 -10.58 -56.93 -24.12
N ALA A 2 -11.12 -56.15 -25.05
CA ALA A 2 -10.36 -55.27 -25.94
C ALA A 2 -11.12 -53.95 -26.22
N ASP A 3 -12.19 -53.68 -25.45
CA ASP A 3 -13.16 -52.61 -25.72
C ASP A 3 -13.00 -51.41 -24.76
N GLU A 4 -12.23 -51.54 -23.68
CA GLU A 4 -12.05 -50.46 -22.69
C GLU A 4 -10.99 -49.43 -23.12
N GLY A 5 -9.94 -49.84 -23.85
CA GLY A 5 -8.89 -48.92 -24.31
C GLY A 5 -9.30 -48.02 -25.48
N GLN A 6 -10.34 -48.37 -26.24
CA GLN A 6 -10.84 -47.53 -27.33
C GLN A 6 -11.79 -46.42 -26.84
N LYS A 7 -12.59 -46.67 -25.80
CA LYS A 7 -13.51 -45.67 -25.24
C LYS A 7 -12.80 -44.49 -24.56
N GLU A 8 -11.63 -44.72 -23.96
CA GLU A 8 -10.82 -43.63 -23.38
C GLU A 8 -10.20 -42.71 -24.44
N GLN A 9 -9.97 -43.21 -25.65
CA GLN A 9 -9.47 -42.40 -26.78
C GLN A 9 -10.61 -41.61 -27.45
N GLU A 10 -11.82 -42.17 -27.53
CA GLU A 10 -12.99 -41.50 -28.12
C GLU A 10 -13.51 -40.29 -27.31
N THR A 11 -13.15 -40.17 -26.03
CA THR A 11 -13.56 -39.03 -25.17
C THR A 11 -12.60 -37.84 -25.27
N ARG A 12 -11.45 -38.00 -25.93
CA ARG A 12 -10.49 -36.91 -26.15
C ARG A 12 -10.89 -36.16 -27.41
N VAL A 13 -11.49 -34.98 -27.24
CA VAL A 13 -11.78 -34.04 -28.33
C VAL A 13 -10.56 -33.96 -29.26
N ALA A 14 -10.76 -34.29 -30.54
CA ALA A 14 -9.67 -34.25 -31.51
C ALA A 14 -9.19 -32.80 -31.66
N LEU A 15 -7.87 -32.60 -31.62
CA LEU A 15 -7.25 -31.27 -31.77
C LEU A 15 -7.67 -30.60 -33.09
N ASP A 16 -7.94 -31.39 -34.12
CA ASP A 16 -8.38 -30.93 -35.43
C ASP A 16 -9.76 -30.25 -35.43
N ASP A 17 -10.60 -30.57 -34.45
CA ASP A 17 -11.94 -29.98 -34.29
C ASP A 17 -11.93 -28.68 -33.46
N MET A 18 -10.76 -28.27 -32.95
CA MET A 18 -10.63 -27.06 -32.13
C MET A 18 -10.42 -25.78 -32.97
N PRO A 19 -10.83 -24.60 -32.44
CA PRO A 19 -10.56 -23.32 -33.07
C PRO A 19 -9.08 -23.12 -33.42
N LEU A 20 -8.81 -22.31 -34.45
CA LEU A 20 -7.45 -22.08 -34.96
C LEU A 20 -6.50 -21.60 -33.86
N GLU A 21 -7.00 -20.74 -32.98
CA GLU A 21 -6.26 -20.14 -31.87
C GLU A 21 -5.80 -21.21 -30.87
N VAL A 22 -6.67 -22.17 -30.56
CA VAL A 22 -6.37 -23.27 -29.63
C VAL A 22 -5.39 -24.25 -30.26
N ARG A 23 -5.50 -24.50 -31.56
CA ARG A 23 -4.53 -25.34 -32.29
C ARG A 23 -3.14 -24.71 -32.34
N GLN A 24 -3.05 -23.42 -32.64
CA GLN A 24 -1.77 -22.69 -32.62
C GLN A 24 -1.11 -22.75 -31.23
N LEU A 25 -1.90 -22.55 -30.17
CA LEU A 25 -1.41 -22.72 -28.81
C LEU A 25 -0.93 -24.16 -28.57
N ALA A 26 -1.71 -25.15 -28.98
CA ALA A 26 -1.37 -26.56 -28.80
C ALA A 26 -0.06 -26.92 -29.51
N ASP A 27 0.14 -26.46 -30.75
CA ASP A 27 1.36 -26.69 -31.52
C ASP A 27 2.59 -26.11 -30.81
N VAL A 28 2.47 -24.88 -30.29
CA VAL A 28 3.56 -24.23 -29.53
C VAL A 28 3.85 -24.98 -28.23
N MET A 29 2.80 -25.35 -27.48
CA MET A 29 2.95 -25.99 -26.17
C MET A 29 3.49 -27.41 -26.29
N LEU A 30 3.08 -28.18 -27.30
CA LEU A 30 3.65 -29.49 -27.63
C LEU A 30 5.11 -29.37 -28.08
N GLY A 31 5.47 -28.28 -28.77
CA GLY A 31 6.85 -27.96 -29.13
C GLY A 31 7.75 -27.71 -27.91
N VAL A 32 7.19 -27.19 -26.81
CA VAL A 32 7.92 -26.95 -25.55
C VAL A 32 7.94 -28.20 -24.67
N ASN A 33 6.80 -28.91 -24.57
CA ASN A 33 6.66 -30.12 -23.76
C ASN A 33 5.86 -31.20 -24.53
N PRO A 34 6.51 -32.31 -24.93
CA PRO A 34 5.84 -33.40 -25.63
C PRO A 34 4.74 -34.11 -24.84
N ASP A 35 4.79 -34.07 -23.50
CA ASP A 35 3.79 -34.71 -22.63
C ASP A 35 2.59 -33.79 -22.33
N TRP A 36 2.54 -32.61 -22.94
CA TRP A 36 1.49 -31.62 -22.69
C TRP A 36 0.13 -32.05 -23.27
N ASN A 37 -0.94 -31.75 -22.53
CA ASN A 37 -2.31 -32.11 -22.88
C ASN A 37 -3.25 -30.90 -22.83
N VAL A 38 -3.95 -30.61 -23.94
CA VAL A 38 -4.91 -29.50 -24.04
C VAL A 38 -6.06 -29.62 -23.04
N HIS A 39 -6.56 -30.83 -22.80
CA HIS A 39 -7.69 -31.05 -21.91
C HIS A 39 -7.31 -30.69 -20.46
N ASP A 40 -6.17 -31.17 -19.98
CA ASP A 40 -5.68 -30.85 -18.64
C ASP A 40 -5.39 -29.36 -18.50
N TRP A 41 -4.86 -28.74 -19.56
CA TRP A 41 -4.64 -27.29 -19.59
C TRP A 41 -5.96 -26.51 -19.55
N LEU A 42 -6.99 -26.90 -20.31
CA LEU A 42 -8.31 -26.27 -20.30
C LEU A 42 -8.98 -26.39 -18.93
N VAL A 43 -8.89 -27.56 -18.28
CA VAL A 43 -9.41 -27.77 -16.93
C VAL A 43 -8.70 -26.84 -15.94
N LYS A 44 -7.36 -26.78 -15.99
CA LYS A 44 -6.58 -25.84 -15.16
C LYS A 44 -6.98 -24.39 -15.42
N GLN A 45 -7.14 -24.01 -16.68
CA GLN A 45 -7.49 -22.64 -17.05
C GLN A 45 -8.91 -22.28 -16.61
N ALA A 46 -9.86 -23.20 -16.69
CA ALA A 46 -11.20 -23.01 -16.18
C ALA A 46 -11.21 -22.83 -14.65
N ASN A 47 -10.45 -23.64 -13.91
CA ASN A 47 -10.32 -23.50 -12.46
C ASN A 47 -9.69 -22.15 -12.10
N ASN A 48 -8.59 -21.77 -12.75
CA ASN A 48 -7.95 -20.46 -12.52
C ASN A 48 -8.91 -19.30 -12.81
N ALA A 49 -9.70 -19.39 -13.88
CA ALA A 49 -10.69 -18.37 -14.20
C ALA A 49 -11.81 -18.30 -13.15
N MET A 50 -12.27 -19.44 -12.64
CA MET A 50 -13.25 -19.49 -11.55
C MET A 50 -12.70 -18.90 -10.25
N ASP A 51 -11.44 -19.16 -9.92
CA ASP A 51 -10.78 -18.59 -8.74
C ASP A 51 -10.68 -17.07 -8.85
N LEU A 52 -10.24 -16.54 -10.00
CA LEU A 52 -10.20 -15.10 -10.24
C LEU A 52 -11.59 -14.45 -10.14
N LEU A 53 -12.60 -15.05 -10.76
CA LEU A 53 -13.98 -14.56 -10.67
C LEU A 53 -14.48 -14.56 -9.22
N SER A 54 -14.10 -15.54 -8.41
CA SER A 54 -14.48 -15.58 -6.99
C SER A 54 -13.93 -14.39 -6.21
N VAL A 55 -12.68 -14.01 -6.48
CA VAL A 55 -12.01 -12.86 -5.87
C VAL A 55 -12.67 -11.55 -6.32
N ASP A 56 -12.93 -11.40 -7.61
CA ASP A 56 -13.59 -10.22 -8.16
C ASP A 56 -15.00 -10.03 -7.56
N LEU A 57 -15.75 -11.12 -7.38
CA LEU A 57 -17.06 -11.08 -6.74
C LEU A 57 -16.98 -10.64 -5.27
N LEU A 58 -15.94 -11.03 -4.54
CA LEU A 58 -15.73 -10.57 -3.16
C LEU A 58 -15.42 -9.07 -3.12
N HIS A 59 -14.60 -8.57 -4.05
CA HIS A 59 -14.31 -7.14 -4.16
C HIS A 59 -15.57 -6.33 -4.49
N GLU A 60 -16.36 -6.76 -5.47
CA GLU A 60 -17.62 -6.11 -5.84
C GLU A 60 -18.62 -6.12 -4.67
N LYS A 61 -18.74 -7.25 -3.96
CA LYS A 61 -19.58 -7.33 -2.77
C LYS A 61 -19.16 -6.30 -1.73
N LEU A 62 -17.87 -6.19 -1.43
CA LEU A 62 -17.34 -5.24 -0.46
C LEU A 62 -17.59 -3.79 -0.89
N ALA A 63 -17.40 -3.47 -2.17
CA ALA A 63 -17.69 -2.15 -2.71
C ALA A 63 -19.18 -1.77 -2.58
N ILE A 64 -20.09 -2.73 -2.82
CA ILE A 64 -21.53 -2.53 -2.64
C ILE A 64 -21.87 -2.36 -1.15
N GLU A 65 -21.29 -3.15 -0.25
CA GLU A 65 -21.50 -3.03 1.20
C GLU A 65 -21.05 -1.66 1.73
N GLN A 66 -19.88 -1.17 1.31
CA GLN A 66 -19.43 0.18 1.65
C GLN A 66 -20.38 1.27 1.12
N ARG A 67 -20.88 1.11 -0.11
CA ARG A 67 -21.86 2.03 -0.68
C ARG A 67 -23.16 2.02 0.11
N LEU A 68 -23.63 0.85 0.53
CA LEU A 68 -24.82 0.70 1.37
C LEU A 68 -24.63 1.43 2.71
N GLN A 69 -23.50 1.20 3.39
CA GLN A 69 -23.18 1.87 4.64
C GLN A 69 -23.19 3.39 4.50
N ARG A 70 -22.60 3.92 3.42
CA ARG A 70 -22.65 5.38 3.14
C ARG A 70 -24.08 5.88 2.95
N LEU A 71 -24.94 5.12 2.27
CA LEU A 71 -26.34 5.49 2.08
C LEU A 71 -27.11 5.46 3.40
N ASP A 72 -26.87 4.46 4.25
CA ASP A 72 -27.48 4.36 5.58
C ASP A 72 -27.04 5.52 6.48
N ASP A 73 -25.76 5.89 6.47
CA ASP A 73 -25.24 7.04 7.21
C ASP A 73 -25.88 8.36 6.74
N LEU A 74 -26.04 8.53 5.42
CA LEU A 74 -26.77 9.67 4.85
C LEU A 74 -28.24 9.66 5.27
N GLY A 75 -28.88 8.49 5.27
CA GLY A 75 -30.25 8.30 5.77
C GLY A 75 -30.39 8.76 7.23
N ARG A 76 -29.49 8.31 8.12
CA ARG A 76 -29.47 8.70 9.55
C ARG A 76 -29.26 10.20 9.73
N ARG A 77 -28.45 10.84 8.89
CA ARG A 77 -28.24 12.31 8.92
C ARG A 77 -29.49 13.07 8.48
N ILE A 78 -30.22 12.56 7.49
CA ILE A 78 -31.46 13.16 6.98
C ILE A 78 -32.62 12.96 7.95
N GLU A 79 -32.75 11.77 8.53
CA GLU A 79 -33.79 11.43 9.52
C GLU A 79 -33.70 12.29 10.78
N GLY A 80 -32.58 13.00 10.97
CA GLY A 80 -32.47 14.03 11.97
C GLY A 80 -32.74 13.44 13.34
N VAL A 81 -31.94 12.44 13.75
CA VAL A 81 -31.84 12.14 15.18
C VAL A 81 -31.43 13.44 15.84
N THR A 82 -32.43 14.02 16.48
CA THR A 82 -32.47 15.13 17.42
C THR A 82 -31.43 14.92 18.51
N ARG A 83 -30.13 14.94 18.19
CA ARG A 83 -29.07 15.20 19.16
C ARG A 83 -28.98 16.71 19.35
N LYS A 84 -30.09 17.28 19.85
CA LYS A 84 -30.11 18.62 20.45
C LYS A 84 -29.74 18.58 21.94
N GLU A 85 -29.43 17.40 22.50
CA GLU A 85 -29.29 17.24 23.95
C GLU A 85 -27.83 17.16 24.47
N HIS A 86 -26.82 17.15 23.59
CA HIS A 86 -25.40 17.14 23.99
C HIS A 86 -24.57 18.28 23.37
N ALA A 87 -25.22 19.28 22.77
CA ALA A 87 -24.54 20.46 22.23
C ALA A 87 -24.39 21.61 23.25
N ASP A 88 -24.76 21.39 24.51
CA ASP A 88 -24.70 22.40 25.59
C ASP A 88 -23.63 22.05 26.65
N ASP A 89 -22.56 21.32 26.30
CA ASP A 89 -21.34 21.32 27.12
C ASP A 89 -20.48 22.53 26.70
N PRO A 90 -20.31 23.56 27.54
CA PRO A 90 -19.51 24.76 27.22
C PRO A 90 -18.05 24.44 26.85
N TYR A 91 -17.56 23.25 27.20
CA TYR A 91 -16.20 22.80 26.96
C TYR A 91 -16.06 21.83 25.78
N GLN A 92 -17.18 21.36 25.20
CA GLN A 92 -17.15 20.49 24.04
C GLN A 92 -17.21 21.33 22.75
N ARG A 93 -16.05 21.55 22.13
CA ARG A 93 -15.92 22.21 20.83
C ARG A 93 -15.62 21.16 19.75
N ASN A 94 -16.03 21.41 18.51
CA ASN A 94 -15.60 20.54 17.41
C ASN A 94 -14.07 20.58 17.31
N LEU A 95 -13.44 19.46 16.95
CA LEU A 95 -11.99 19.36 16.71
C LEU A 95 -11.45 20.47 15.77
N PHE A 96 -12.31 20.99 14.89
CA PHE A 96 -11.99 22.05 13.95
C PHE A 96 -12.19 23.47 14.50
N ASP A 97 -12.90 23.67 15.61
CA ASP A 97 -13.10 24.98 16.25
C ASP A 97 -11.82 25.49 16.95
N CYS A 98 -10.85 24.60 17.15
CA CYS A 98 -9.51 24.96 17.66
C CYS A 98 -8.60 25.55 16.57
N PHE A 99 -9.03 25.52 15.30
CA PHE A 99 -8.29 26.12 14.19
C PHE A 99 -8.99 27.42 13.80
N ASP A 100 -8.58 28.53 14.42
CA ASP A 100 -9.06 29.84 13.99
C ASP A 100 -8.41 30.19 12.64
N ILE A 101 -9.21 30.12 11.57
CA ILE A 101 -8.78 30.41 10.20
C ILE A 101 -8.35 31.88 10.03
N ASN A 102 -8.66 32.73 11.02
CA ASN A 102 -8.32 34.14 11.05
C ASN A 102 -6.99 34.43 11.76
N GLU A 103 -6.46 33.48 12.54
CA GLU A 103 -5.11 33.58 13.07
C GLU A 103 -4.10 33.19 11.98
N GLU A 104 -2.92 33.82 12.01
CA GLU A 104 -1.81 33.48 11.12
C GLU A 104 -1.20 32.13 11.55
N HIS A 105 -1.96 31.05 11.38
CA HIS A 105 -1.46 29.71 11.64
C HIS A 105 -0.47 29.32 10.52
N PRO A 106 0.67 28.70 10.84
CA PRO A 106 1.68 28.28 9.85
C PRO A 106 1.13 27.31 8.76
N LEU A 107 -0.07 26.76 8.97
CA LEU A 107 -0.76 25.86 8.05
C LEU A 107 -1.71 26.58 7.08
N ARG A 108 -1.97 27.88 7.25
CA ARG A 108 -2.87 28.66 6.38
C ARG A 108 -2.40 28.66 4.91
N GLY A 109 -1.08 28.61 4.69
CA GLY A 109 -0.49 28.50 3.36
C GLY A 109 -0.72 27.15 2.65
N LEU A 110 -1.18 26.11 3.35
CA LEU A 110 -1.54 24.82 2.74
C LEU A 110 -2.92 24.91 2.07
N GLY A 111 -3.90 25.51 2.73
CA GLY A 111 -5.24 25.70 2.17
C GLY A 111 -5.30 26.76 1.06
N GLN A 112 -4.49 27.80 1.15
CA GLN A 112 -4.44 28.88 0.14
C GLN A 112 -3.90 28.38 -1.20
N ARG A 113 -2.98 27.40 -1.21
CA ARG A 113 -2.46 26.75 -2.43
C ARG A 113 -3.49 25.91 -3.16
N ALA A 114 -4.51 25.38 -2.46
CA ALA A 114 -5.58 24.61 -3.08
C ALA A 114 -6.64 25.49 -3.77
N VAL A 115 -6.74 26.77 -3.39
CA VAL A 115 -7.75 27.72 -3.91
C VAL A 115 -7.17 28.67 -4.97
N GLU A 116 -5.86 28.90 -4.97
CA GLU A 116 -5.20 29.68 -6.04
C GLU A 116 -5.08 28.82 -7.31
N PRO A 117 -5.65 29.24 -8.47
CA PRO A 117 -5.45 28.55 -9.72
C PRO A 117 -3.97 28.66 -10.10
N SER A 118 -3.27 27.52 -10.06
CA SER A 118 -1.89 27.27 -10.50
C SER A 118 -1.25 28.45 -11.24
N ARG A 119 -0.63 29.35 -10.49
CA ARG A 119 0.33 30.29 -11.08
C ARG A 119 1.59 29.49 -11.33
N ALA A 120 1.95 29.43 -12.61
CA ALA A 120 3.12 28.79 -13.21
C ALA A 120 4.19 28.36 -12.21
N ALA A 121 4.51 27.07 -12.24
CA ALA A 121 5.62 26.42 -11.53
C ALA A 121 6.79 27.38 -11.27
N GLU A 122 6.82 27.94 -10.06
CA GLU A 122 8.02 28.52 -9.49
C GLU A 122 9.03 27.38 -9.36
N PRO A 123 10.28 27.56 -9.82
CA PRO A 123 11.29 26.52 -9.72
C PRO A 123 11.46 26.14 -8.25
N VAL A 124 11.34 24.84 -7.97
CA VAL A 124 11.64 24.24 -6.68
C VAL A 124 12.94 24.86 -6.16
N ASN A 125 12.86 25.53 -5.01
CA ASN A 125 13.99 26.19 -4.41
C ASN A 125 14.97 25.10 -3.95
N LEU A 126 16.01 24.86 -4.76
CA LEU A 126 17.04 23.82 -4.60
C LEU A 126 17.86 23.91 -3.29
N GLY A 127 17.52 24.84 -2.39
CA GLY A 127 18.20 25.06 -1.12
C GLY A 127 17.31 24.95 0.13
N GLN A 128 16.05 24.54 0.01
CA GLN A 128 15.28 24.11 1.18
C GLN A 128 15.53 22.63 1.40
N GLU A 129 16.26 22.31 2.47
CA GLU A 129 16.38 20.94 2.96
C GLU A 129 14.96 20.34 3.03
N PRO A 130 14.74 19.14 2.46
CA PRO A 130 13.46 18.48 2.61
C PRO A 130 13.21 18.33 4.10
N HIS A 131 12.19 19.03 4.60
CA HIS A 131 11.81 18.95 6.01
C HIS A 131 11.64 17.46 6.37
N PRO A 132 12.03 16.99 7.57
CA PRO A 132 11.93 15.57 7.93
C PRO A 132 10.52 14.99 7.76
N SER A 133 9.49 15.85 7.71
CA SER A 133 8.12 15.45 7.40
C SER A 133 7.82 15.22 5.91
N SER A 134 8.76 15.41 5.00
CA SER A 134 8.61 15.12 3.57
C SER A 134 8.46 13.63 3.31
N VAL A 135 9.04 12.79 4.17
CA VAL A 135 8.84 11.33 4.17
C VAL A 135 7.35 10.97 4.28
N PHE A 136 6.55 11.74 5.02
CA PHE A 136 5.11 11.51 5.16
C PHE A 136 4.27 11.96 3.95
N ILE A 137 4.85 12.72 3.01
CA ILE A 137 4.15 13.13 1.79
C ILE A 137 4.10 11.98 0.79
N ASP A 138 5.11 11.11 0.77
CA ASP A 138 5.11 9.90 -0.06
C ASP A 138 4.28 8.76 0.56
N LEU A 139 3.84 8.92 1.83
CA LEU A 139 2.84 8.08 2.50
C LEU A 139 1.40 8.62 2.31
N MET A 140 1.18 9.50 1.33
CA MET A 140 -0.16 10.02 1.04
C MET A 140 -1.08 8.96 0.40
N PRO A 141 -2.42 9.11 0.53
CA PRO A 141 -3.42 8.04 0.35
C PRO A 141 -3.57 7.43 -1.06
N ASN A 142 -2.70 7.76 -2.00
CA ASN A 142 -2.76 7.28 -3.37
C ASN A 142 -1.71 6.22 -3.71
N ASP A 143 -0.71 5.96 -2.86
CA ASP A 143 0.28 4.89 -3.06
C ASP A 143 0.25 3.94 -1.87
N ASN A 144 -0.65 2.94 -1.90
CA ASN A 144 -0.68 1.63 -1.20
C ASN A 144 -0.03 1.44 0.19
N THR A 145 0.27 2.50 0.92
CA THR A 145 1.06 2.48 2.16
C THR A 145 0.23 3.14 3.25
N ASP A 146 -0.95 2.56 3.46
CA ASP A 146 -1.90 2.93 4.52
C ASP A 146 -1.44 2.40 5.90
N ASP A 147 -0.13 2.31 6.15
CA ASP A 147 0.39 1.88 7.45
C ASP A 147 1.00 3.05 8.25
N PRO A 148 0.21 3.69 9.13
CA PRO A 148 0.71 4.75 10.01
C PRO A 148 1.75 4.23 11.02
N LEU A 149 1.78 2.92 11.32
CA LEU A 149 2.77 2.34 12.22
C LEU A 149 4.14 2.28 11.54
N LEU A 150 4.19 1.81 10.29
CA LEU A 150 5.41 1.82 9.48
C LEU A 150 6.00 3.23 9.35
N ALA A 151 5.15 4.25 9.18
CA ALA A 151 5.58 5.64 9.13
C ALA A 151 6.25 6.11 10.44
N ILE A 152 5.68 5.73 11.59
CA ILE A 152 6.23 6.03 12.91
C ILE A 152 7.54 5.26 13.13
N ALA A 153 7.59 3.99 12.74
CA ALA A 153 8.78 3.13 12.81
C ALA A 153 9.92 3.69 11.95
N CYS A 154 9.65 4.08 10.70
CA CYS A 154 10.62 4.74 9.84
C CYS A 154 11.19 6.01 10.50
N GLN A 155 10.32 6.87 11.04
CA GLN A 155 10.75 8.11 11.66
C GLN A 155 11.64 7.89 12.89
N THR A 156 11.28 6.90 13.72
CA THR A 156 12.07 6.58 14.91
C THR A 156 13.41 5.96 14.57
N VAL A 157 13.49 5.11 13.52
CA VAL A 157 14.76 4.63 12.98
C VAL A 157 15.64 5.81 12.52
N LEU A 158 15.09 6.78 11.80
CA LEU A 158 15.87 7.95 11.37
C LEU A 158 16.37 8.78 12.57
N ILE A 159 15.53 9.01 13.57
CA ILE A 159 15.91 9.74 14.79
C ILE A 159 17.01 9.00 15.56
N THR A 160 16.93 7.66 15.66
CA THR A 160 17.95 6.88 16.38
C THR A 160 19.28 6.88 15.65
N VAL A 161 19.27 6.75 14.32
CA VAL A 161 20.48 6.87 13.48
C VAL A 161 21.09 8.27 13.62
N GLU A 162 20.28 9.33 13.57
CA GLU A 162 20.75 10.71 13.75
C GLU A 162 21.35 10.92 15.15
N ALA A 163 20.72 10.37 16.19
CA ALA A 163 21.20 10.48 17.57
C ALA A 163 22.55 9.77 17.78
N GLU A 164 22.73 8.59 17.20
CA GLU A 164 24.01 7.85 17.23
C GLU A 164 25.10 8.65 16.50
N LEU A 165 24.79 9.19 15.32
CA LEU A 165 25.72 10.02 14.55
C LEU A 165 26.09 11.33 15.30
N ALA A 166 25.11 11.97 15.94
CA ALA A 166 25.30 13.17 16.73
C ALA A 166 26.09 12.93 18.03
N SER A 167 26.07 11.69 18.54
CA SER A 167 26.85 11.28 19.72
C SER A 167 28.36 11.15 19.41
N GLY A 168 28.73 11.22 18.13
CA GLY A 168 30.12 11.19 17.65
C GLY A 168 30.54 9.84 17.08
N GLU A 169 29.64 8.86 17.02
CA GLU A 169 29.87 7.60 16.31
C GLU A 169 29.78 7.82 14.79
N PRO A 170 30.62 7.16 13.98
CA PRO A 170 30.65 7.39 12.53
C PRO A 170 29.49 6.70 11.78
N VAL A 171 28.85 5.71 12.41
CA VAL A 171 27.76 4.89 11.87
C VAL A 171 26.80 4.48 12.98
N ALA A 172 25.53 4.26 12.62
CA ALA A 172 24.58 3.60 13.50
C ALA A 172 24.61 2.09 13.24
N THR A 173 24.89 1.29 14.27
CA THR A 173 24.85 -0.18 14.15
C THR A 173 23.42 -0.68 14.25
N LEU A 174 23.13 -1.83 13.63
CA LEU A 174 21.83 -2.49 13.74
C LEU A 174 21.39 -2.64 15.21
N GLU A 175 22.28 -3.12 16.08
CA GLU A 175 22.00 -3.28 17.51
C GLU A 175 21.62 -1.96 18.20
N ALA A 176 22.28 -0.85 17.83
CA ALA A 176 21.97 0.47 18.37
C ALA A 176 20.60 0.96 17.90
N ILE A 177 20.27 0.73 16.62
CA ILE A 177 18.97 1.08 16.05
C ILE A 177 17.85 0.33 16.77
N PHE A 178 17.94 -1.00 16.89
CA PHE A 178 16.95 -1.82 17.62
C PHE A 178 16.81 -1.42 19.08
N LYS A 179 17.93 -1.13 19.75
CA LYS A 179 17.89 -0.65 21.14
C LYS A 179 17.19 0.71 21.23
N GLY A 180 17.44 1.58 20.26
CA GLY A 180 16.81 2.89 20.13
C GLY A 180 15.30 2.77 19.90
N THR A 181 14.86 2.00 18.92
CA THR A 181 13.43 1.84 18.57
C THR A 181 12.64 1.15 19.70
N ARG A 182 13.22 0.14 20.37
CA ARG A 182 12.62 -0.46 21.57
C ARG A 182 12.38 0.54 22.70
N SER A 183 13.24 1.55 22.85
CA SER A 183 13.04 2.60 23.86
C SER A 183 11.81 3.48 23.59
N TYR A 184 11.38 3.53 22.32
CA TYR A 184 10.15 4.16 21.85
C TYR A 184 8.96 3.20 21.77
N ASN A 185 9.09 1.98 22.33
CA ASN A 185 8.05 0.96 22.37
C ASN A 185 7.62 0.49 20.96
N ILE A 186 8.60 0.37 20.07
CA ILE A 186 8.44 -0.20 18.73
C ILE A 186 9.02 -1.61 18.74
N ASP A 187 8.26 -2.55 18.20
CA ASP A 187 8.63 -3.95 18.14
C ASP A 187 9.76 -4.19 17.12
N ASP A 188 10.45 -5.31 17.27
CA ASP A 188 11.59 -5.65 16.41
C ASP A 188 11.13 -5.86 14.95
N ASP A 189 10.00 -6.53 14.74
CA ASP A 189 9.45 -6.80 13.41
C ASP A 189 9.13 -5.49 12.65
N GLU A 190 8.60 -4.48 13.35
CA GLU A 190 8.32 -3.13 12.79
C GLU A 190 9.60 -2.36 12.48
N THR A 191 10.66 -2.60 13.28
CA THR A 191 11.97 -1.99 13.05
C THR A 191 12.63 -2.58 11.79
N ASP A 192 12.52 -3.90 11.60
CA ASP A 192 12.98 -4.59 10.39
C ASP A 192 12.25 -4.09 9.15
N GLU A 193 10.91 -4.02 9.19
CA GLU A 193 10.10 -3.53 8.07
C GLU A 193 10.43 -2.06 7.73
N ALA A 194 10.63 -1.22 8.74
CA ALA A 194 11.05 0.16 8.56
C ALA A 194 12.45 0.29 7.95
N LEU A 195 13.40 -0.57 8.33
CA LEU A 195 14.75 -0.58 7.74
C LEU A 195 14.69 -0.97 6.26
N ASP A 196 13.97 -2.05 5.93
CA ASP A 196 13.78 -2.49 4.55
C ASP A 196 13.14 -1.39 3.69
N HIS A 197 12.09 -0.75 4.23
CA HIS A 197 11.41 0.34 3.54
C HIS A 197 12.35 1.54 3.33
N LEU A 198 13.06 2.00 4.37
CA LEU A 198 13.99 3.13 4.29
C LEU A 198 15.16 2.86 3.33
N LEU A 199 15.66 1.62 3.25
CA LEU A 199 16.67 1.23 2.27
C LEU A 199 16.11 1.26 0.84
N SER A 200 14.86 0.80 0.66
CA SER A 200 14.21 0.75 -0.66
C SER A 200 13.96 2.14 -1.26
N ILE A 201 13.59 3.12 -0.43
CA ILE A 201 13.36 4.51 -0.85
C ILE A 201 14.63 5.36 -0.82
N GLY A 202 15.75 4.81 -0.35
CA GLY A 202 17.04 5.51 -0.24
C GLY A 202 17.11 6.53 0.91
N GLY A 203 16.27 6.40 1.94
CA GLY A 203 16.36 7.22 3.16
C GLY A 203 17.53 6.82 4.06
N LEU A 204 17.96 5.56 3.98
CA LEU A 204 19.15 5.02 4.64
C LEU A 204 20.12 4.42 3.61
N ILE A 205 21.41 4.43 3.97
CA ILE A 205 22.45 3.71 3.24
C ILE A 205 23.14 2.75 4.20
N GLU A 206 23.21 1.48 3.83
CA GLU A 206 24.09 0.50 4.47
C GLU A 206 25.50 0.64 3.86
N ILE A 207 26.49 0.93 4.69
CA ILE A 207 27.89 1.13 4.24
C ILE A 207 28.81 -0.04 4.54
N ASP A 208 28.44 -0.88 5.51
CA ASP A 208 29.12 -2.10 5.91
C ASP A 208 28.09 -3.01 6.59
N ASP A 209 28.43 -4.29 6.81
CA ASP A 209 27.52 -5.26 7.43
C ASP A 209 26.93 -4.70 8.73
N ASN A 210 25.60 -4.54 8.77
CA ASN A 210 24.85 -4.04 9.93
C ASN A 210 25.22 -2.59 10.35
N CYS A 211 25.75 -1.77 9.44
CA CYS A 211 26.16 -0.39 9.69
C CYS A 211 25.48 0.58 8.73
N PHE A 212 24.70 1.51 9.29
CA PHE A 212 23.83 2.42 8.54
C PHE A 212 24.20 3.88 8.77
N ILE A 213 23.99 4.69 7.73
CA ILE A 213 24.04 6.15 7.79
C ILE A 213 22.81 6.73 7.08
N LEU A 214 22.48 7.97 7.42
CA LEU A 214 21.49 8.74 6.67
C LEU A 214 22.05 9.06 5.27
N PHE A 215 21.19 9.06 4.26
CA PHE A 215 21.58 9.51 2.93
C PHE A 215 22.02 10.99 3.01
N PRO A 216 23.26 11.34 2.62
CA PRO A 216 23.73 12.71 2.66
C PRO A 216 22.96 13.55 1.63
N HIS A 217 22.44 14.69 2.07
CA HIS A 217 21.80 15.70 1.22
C HIS A 217 22.70 16.18 0.08
#